data_AF-A0A9X7SN59-F1
#
_entry.id   AF-A0A9X7SN59-F1
#
_cell.length_a   1.000
_cell.length_b   1.000
_cell.length_c   1.000
_cell.angle_alpha   90.00
_cell.angle_beta   90.00
_cell.angle_gamma   90.00
#
_symmetry.space_group_name_H-M   'P 1'
#
loop_
_entity.id
_entity.type
_entity.pdbx_description
1 polymer ?
#
loop_
_entity_poly.entity_id
_entity_poly.type
_entity_poly.pdbx_seq_one_letter_code
_entity_poly.pdbx_strand_id
1 'polypeptide(L)'
;MEGLVDYTLVEEVTARLKRIKIDGVLESGYIEEMIEDNPASPFPQLKDTERPDTACSALLEGRVVILIDGTPFVLIAPITFFALFQAAEDYYQRFVIGSAIRWLRYLFLGISLQSEHEQSRAGQTRGSRRLSAVPVWSRFQAAYRKMR
;
A
#
# COMPACT_ATOMS: atom_id res chain seq x y z
N MET A 1 21.63 -5.89 -1.40
CA MET A 1 22.69 -6.78 -1.91
C MET A 1 23.84 -5.91 -2.42
N GLU A 2 25.09 -6.31 -2.18
CA GLU A 2 26.26 -5.60 -2.72
C GLU A 2 26.11 -5.41 -4.24
N GLY A 3 26.25 -4.17 -4.71
CA GLY A 3 26.12 -3.79 -6.12
C GLY A 3 24.70 -3.50 -6.62
N LEU A 4 23.65 -3.75 -5.83
CA LEU A 4 22.25 -3.44 -6.19
C LEU A 4 21.64 -2.27 -5.41
N VAL A 5 22.01 -2.14 -4.14
CA VAL A 5 21.51 -1.08 -3.26
C VAL A 5 22.46 0.12 -3.27
N ASP A 6 21.90 1.31 -3.22
CA ASP A 6 22.68 2.53 -2.99
C ASP A 6 23.27 2.51 -1.57
N TYR A 7 24.58 2.67 -1.46
CA TYR A 7 25.27 2.70 -0.17
C TYR A 7 24.79 3.84 0.73
N THR A 8 24.42 4.98 0.14
CA THR A 8 23.92 6.14 0.90
C THR A 8 22.61 5.82 1.62
N LEU A 9 21.72 5.06 0.97
CA LEU A 9 20.46 4.60 1.55
C LEU A 9 20.72 3.66 2.75
N VAL A 10 21.68 2.74 2.63
CA VAL A 10 22.05 1.83 3.71
C VAL A 10 22.62 2.60 4.90
N GLU A 11 23.48 3.58 4.65
CA GLU A 11 24.04 4.44 5.69
C GLU A 11 22.96 5.26 6.41
N GLU A 12 22.01 5.82 5.65
CA GLU A 12 20.90 6.58 6.19
C GLU A 12 20.01 5.72 7.09
N VAL A 13 19.56 4.56 6.60
CA VAL A 13 18.75 3.61 7.38
C VAL A 13 19.50 3.18 8.64
N THR A 14 20.80 2.89 8.53
CA THR A 14 21.64 2.53 9.67
C THR A 14 21.76 3.67 10.68
N ALA A 15 21.94 4.91 10.22
CA ALA A 15 22.03 6.09 11.06
C ALA A 15 20.71 6.33 11.82
N ARG A 16 19.56 6.14 11.15
CA ARG A 16 18.23 6.23 11.77
C ARG A 16 18.05 5.17 12.85
N LEU A 17 18.36 3.91 12.55
CA LEU A 17 18.29 2.80 13.49
C LEU A 17 19.14 3.05 14.75
N LYS A 18 20.35 3.60 14.60
CA LYS A 18 21.23 3.92 15.74
C LYS A 18 20.70 5.00 16.68
N ARG A 19 19.75 5.85 16.23
CA ARG A 19 19.14 6.88 17.08
C ARG A 19 18.04 6.32 17.97
N ILE A 20 17.50 5.15 17.63
CA ILE A 20 16.42 4.50 18.38
C ILE A 20 16.99 3.99 19.70
N LYS A 21 16.42 4.46 20.81
CA LYS A 21 16.74 3.99 22.16
C LYS A 21 15.49 3.37 22.76
N ILE A 22 15.34 2.06 22.63
CA ILE A 22 14.26 1.31 23.28
C ILE A 22 14.83 0.06 23.95
N ASP A 23 14.33 -0.26 25.15
CA ASP A 23 14.84 -1.37 25.97
C ASP A 23 14.26 -2.74 25.56
N GLY A 24 13.22 -2.77 24.72
CA GLY A 24 12.64 -3.97 24.15
C GLY A 24 11.63 -3.67 23.05
N VAL A 25 11.71 -4.42 21.94
CA VAL A 25 10.73 -4.34 20.85
C VAL A 25 9.73 -5.48 21.03
N LEU A 26 8.47 -5.16 21.34
CA LEU A 26 7.39 -6.15 21.37
C LEU A 26 6.74 -6.35 19.98
N GLU A 27 6.84 -5.34 19.11
CA GLU A 27 6.21 -5.32 17.80
C GLU A 27 7.04 -4.48 16.82
N SER A 28 7.13 -4.93 15.56
CA SER A 28 7.89 -4.23 14.51
C SER A 28 7.36 -2.83 14.20
N GLY A 29 6.07 -2.57 14.49
CA GLY A 29 5.42 -1.27 14.30
C GLY A 29 6.06 -0.12 15.09
N TYR A 30 6.63 -0.37 16.27
CA TYR A 30 7.34 0.68 17.03
C TYR A 30 8.58 1.19 16.29
N ILE A 31 9.30 0.27 15.65
CA ILE A 31 10.50 0.60 14.88
C ILE A 31 10.11 1.25 13.56
N GLU A 32 9.01 0.80 12.94
CA GLU A 32 8.43 1.43 11.77
C GLU A 32 8.14 2.92 12.01
N GLU A 33 7.31 3.25 13.01
CA GLU A 33 6.94 4.65 13.33
C GLU A 33 8.16 5.53 13.66
N MET A 34 9.20 4.96 14.29
CA MET A 34 10.42 5.71 14.64
C MET A 34 11.37 5.96 13.45
N ILE A 35 11.26 5.18 12.38
CA ILE A 35 12.10 5.30 11.18
C ILE A 35 11.38 6.11 10.09
N GLU A 36 10.04 6.16 10.12
CA GLU A 36 9.23 6.92 9.18
C GLU A 36 9.61 8.41 9.15
N ASP A 37 9.75 8.97 7.95
CA ASP A 37 10.08 10.40 7.79
C ASP A 37 8.88 11.32 8.00
N ASN A 38 7.69 10.80 7.76
CA ASN A 38 6.46 11.57 7.73
C ASN A 38 5.30 10.75 8.32
N PRO A 39 5.18 10.71 9.65
CA PRO A 39 4.11 9.98 10.33
C PRO A 39 2.70 10.57 10.05
N ALA A 40 2.61 11.77 9.47
CA ALA A 40 1.34 12.35 9.01
C ALA A 40 0.93 11.89 7.60
N SER A 41 1.77 11.09 6.94
CA SER A 41 1.45 10.50 5.65
C SER A 41 0.33 9.46 5.82
N PRO A 42 -0.74 9.51 5.00
CA PRO A 42 -1.75 8.45 5.00
C PRO A 42 -1.25 7.16 4.33
N PHE A 43 -0.07 7.20 3.70
CA PHE A 43 0.57 6.04 3.08
C PHE A 43 1.76 5.59 3.93
N PRO A 44 1.89 4.28 4.19
CA PRO A 44 3.03 3.76 4.94
C PRO A 44 4.32 3.96 4.14
N GLN A 45 5.43 4.14 4.84
CA GLN A 45 6.75 4.35 4.22
C GLN A 45 7.67 3.14 4.33
N LEU A 46 7.29 2.18 5.17
CA LEU A 46 7.86 0.85 5.24
C LEU A 46 6.78 -0.19 4.92
N LYS A 47 7.21 -1.40 4.56
CA LYS A 47 6.32 -2.56 4.42
C LYS A 47 6.82 -3.65 5.34
N ASP A 48 5.95 -4.10 6.23
CA ASP A 48 6.17 -5.26 7.06
C ASP A 48 5.83 -6.55 6.29
N THR A 49 6.57 -7.62 6.56
CA THR A 49 6.26 -8.93 6.02
C THR A 49 6.80 -10.04 6.92
N GLU A 50 5.97 -11.04 7.17
CA GLU A 50 6.38 -12.32 7.77
C GLU A 50 6.96 -13.29 6.73
N ARG A 51 6.82 -12.94 5.44
CA ARG A 51 7.10 -13.83 4.31
C ARG A 51 8.55 -13.68 3.83
N PRO A 52 9.40 -14.70 3.99
CA PRO A 52 10.82 -14.61 3.63
C PRO A 52 11.05 -14.45 2.12
N ASP A 53 10.16 -15.01 1.29
CA ASP A 53 10.17 -14.83 -0.17
C ASP A 53 10.01 -13.36 -0.58
N THR A 54 9.14 -12.62 0.09
CA THR A 54 8.90 -11.20 -0.17
C THR A 54 10.12 -10.37 0.23
N ALA A 55 10.75 -10.70 1.36
CA ALA A 55 12.01 -10.07 1.79
C ALA A 55 13.16 -10.33 0.80
N CYS A 56 13.31 -11.57 0.31
CA CYS A 56 14.30 -11.91 -0.71
C CYS A 56 14.06 -11.15 -2.03
N SER A 57 12.81 -11.04 -2.49
CA SER A 57 12.48 -10.24 -3.68
C SER A 57 12.86 -8.78 -3.48
N ALA A 58 12.58 -8.21 -2.31
CA ALA A 58 12.96 -6.84 -1.99
C ALA A 58 14.49 -6.62 -2.02
N LEU A 59 15.28 -7.55 -1.49
CA LEU A 59 16.74 -7.49 -1.54
C LEU A 59 17.28 -7.53 -2.98
N LEU A 60 16.66 -8.35 -3.84
CA LEU A 60 16.99 -8.45 -5.27
C LEU A 60 16.60 -7.20 -6.06
N GLU A 61 15.58 -6.49 -5.61
CA GLU A 61 15.17 -5.19 -6.17
C GLU A 61 16.04 -4.02 -5.67
N GLY A 62 17.07 -4.30 -4.85
CA GLY A 62 17.94 -3.25 -4.30
C GLY A 62 17.33 -2.50 -3.12
N ARG A 63 16.29 -3.05 -2.47
CA ARG A 63 15.71 -2.48 -1.25
C ARG A 63 16.45 -2.95 -0.01
N VAL A 64 16.33 -2.19 1.07
CA VAL A 64 16.85 -2.50 2.41
C VAL A 64 15.82 -3.32 3.17
N VAL A 65 16.30 -4.33 3.88
CA VAL A 65 15.48 -5.22 4.71
C VAL A 65 16.05 -5.20 6.12
N ILE A 66 15.20 -4.92 7.11
CA ILE A 66 15.54 -4.77 8.52
C ILE A 66 14.91 -5.91 9.28
N LEU A 67 15.74 -6.75 9.88
CA LEU A 67 15.34 -7.84 10.76
C LEU A 67 15.37 -7.34 12.20
N ILE A 68 14.28 -7.54 12.93
CA ILE A 68 14.12 -7.11 14.31
C ILE A 68 14.06 -8.36 15.19
N ASP A 69 14.98 -8.44 16.16
CA ASP A 69 14.98 -9.50 17.14
C ASP A 69 13.73 -9.42 18.04
N GLY A 70 13.10 -10.56 18.30
CA GLY A 70 11.86 -10.65 19.08
C GLY A 70 10.56 -10.55 18.28
N THR A 71 10.60 -10.31 16.96
CA THR A 71 9.39 -10.25 16.11
C THR A 71 9.49 -11.17 14.89
N PRO A 72 8.40 -11.85 14.47
CA PRO A 72 8.42 -12.68 13.27
C PRO A 72 8.28 -11.87 11.96
N PHE A 73 8.26 -10.54 12.06
CA PHE A 73 8.09 -9.63 10.94
C PHE A 73 9.41 -8.98 10.55
N VAL A 74 9.52 -8.66 9.27
CA VAL A 74 10.68 -8.00 8.67
C VAL A 74 10.22 -6.71 8.00
N LEU A 75 10.94 -5.61 8.21
CA LEU A 75 10.61 -4.33 7.58
C LEU A 75 11.39 -4.14 6.27
N ILE A 76 10.72 -3.66 5.23
CA ILE A 76 11.30 -3.37 3.92
C ILE A 76 11.23 -1.87 3.66
N ALA A 77 12.34 -1.26 3.26
CA ALA A 77 12.45 0.17 2.92
C ALA A 77 13.41 0.44 1.74
N PRO A 78 13.21 1.51 0.95
CA PRO A 78 12.00 2.31 0.88
C PRO A 78 10.90 1.55 0.14
N ILE A 79 9.65 1.88 0.44
CA ILE A 79 8.52 1.43 -0.39
C ILE A 79 7.99 2.57 -1.25
N THR A 80 7.45 2.19 -2.39
CA THR A 80 6.79 3.12 -3.31
C THR A 80 5.29 2.91 -3.25
N PHE A 81 4.54 3.92 -3.63
CA PHE A 81 3.08 3.83 -3.75
C PHE A 81 2.63 2.60 -4.57
N PHE A 82 3.34 2.29 -5.66
CA PHE A 82 3.02 1.12 -6.50
C PHE A 82 3.23 -0.21 -5.78
N ALA A 83 4.20 -0.30 -4.86
CA ALA A 83 4.46 -1.51 -4.08
C ALA A 83 3.29 -1.85 -3.13
N LEU A 84 2.45 -0.88 -2.78
CA LEU A 84 1.23 -1.09 -1.98
C LEU A 84 0.12 -1.78 -2.77
N PHE A 85 0.14 -1.66 -4.10
CA PHE A 85 -0.83 -2.32 -4.98
C PHE A 85 -0.40 -3.73 -5.40
N GLN A 86 0.80 -4.14 -4.99
CA GLN A 86 1.36 -5.44 -5.31
C GLN A 86 1.22 -6.38 -4.12
N ALA A 87 0.37 -7.38 -4.28
CA ALA A 87 0.19 -8.42 -3.28
C ALA A 87 1.35 -9.42 -3.35
N ALA A 88 1.68 -10.05 -2.22
CA ALA A 88 2.70 -11.09 -2.19
C ALA A 88 2.30 -12.29 -3.07
N GLU A 89 0.99 -12.58 -3.20
CA GLU A 89 0.52 -13.66 -4.08
C GLU A 89 0.70 -13.36 -5.57
N ASP A 90 0.81 -12.09 -5.97
CA ASP A 90 0.95 -11.71 -7.38
C ASP A 90 2.27 -12.25 -7.97
N TYR A 91 3.29 -12.47 -7.14
CA TYR A 91 4.57 -13.07 -7.55
C TYR A 91 4.48 -14.58 -7.85
N TYR A 92 3.46 -15.26 -7.33
CA TYR A 92 3.25 -16.70 -7.56
C TYR A 92 2.39 -17.00 -8.78
N GLN A 93 1.73 -15.98 -9.32
CA GLN A 93 0.90 -16.12 -10.50
C GLN A 93 1.71 -15.90 -11.77
N ARG A 94 1.22 -16.48 -12.88
CA ARG A 94 1.79 -16.19 -14.20
C ARG A 94 1.74 -14.69 -14.45
N PHE A 95 2.81 -14.13 -15.01
CA PHE A 95 2.95 -12.71 -15.32
C PHE A 95 1.71 -12.09 -15.97
N VAL A 96 1.08 -12.80 -16.90
CA VAL A 96 -0.14 -12.34 -17.60
C VAL A 96 -1.33 -12.19 -16.64
N ILE A 97 -1.52 -13.15 -15.74
CA ILE A 97 -2.63 -13.17 -14.78
C ILE A 97 -2.39 -12.11 -13.70
N GLY A 98 -1.18 -12.07 -13.11
CA GLY A 98 -0.83 -11.07 -12.10
C GLY A 98 -0.94 -9.64 -12.64
N SER A 99 -0.50 -9.40 -13.88
CA SER A 99 -0.66 -8.09 -14.54
C SER A 99 -2.13 -7.73 -14.77
N ALA A 100 -2.97 -8.69 -15.18
CA ALA A 100 -4.40 -8.46 -15.38
C ALA A 100 -5.11 -8.09 -14.07
N ILE A 101 -4.81 -8.78 -12.97
CA ILE A 101 -5.34 -8.46 -11.63
C ILE A 101 -4.90 -7.06 -11.19
N ARG A 102 -3.64 -6.70 -11.43
CA ARG A 102 -3.12 -5.37 -11.12
C ARG A 102 -3.88 -4.27 -11.86
N TRP A 103 -4.17 -4.47 -13.15
CA TRP A 103 -5.00 -3.55 -13.93
C TRP A 103 -6.43 -3.42 -13.39
N LEU A 104 -7.05 -4.54 -13.00
CA LEU A 104 -8.37 -4.52 -12.37
C LEU A 104 -8.36 -3.74 -11.05
N ARG A 105 -7.32 -3.89 -10.23
CA ARG A 105 -7.15 -3.15 -8.96
C ARG A 105 -7.08 -1.65 -9.20
N TYR A 106 -6.34 -1.19 -10.21
CA TYR A 106 -6.29 0.23 -10.58
C TYR A 106 -7.63 0.75 -11.11
N LEU A 107 -8.34 -0.05 -11.90
CA LEU A 107 -9.69 0.28 -12.38
C LEU A 107 -10.68 0.45 -11.22
N PHE A 108 -10.70 -0.49 -10.27
CA PHE A 108 -11.58 -0.41 -9.12
C PHE A 108 -11.23 0.74 -8.18
N LEU A 109 -9.94 1.02 -7.96
CA LEU A 109 -9.50 2.20 -7.21
C LEU A 109 -10.04 3.48 -7.86
N GLY A 110 -9.90 3.62 -9.19
CA GLY A 110 -10.41 4.77 -9.92
C GLY A 110 -11.93 4.93 -9.81
N ILE A 111 -12.68 3.82 -9.95
CA ILE A 111 -14.15 3.82 -9.79
C ILE A 111 -14.54 4.22 -8.35
N SER A 112 -13.86 3.66 -7.35
CA SER A 112 -14.14 3.94 -5.94
C SER A 112 -13.94 5.42 -5.63
N LEU A 113 -12.79 5.99 -6.02
CA LEU A 113 -12.48 7.41 -5.83
C LEU A 113 -13.50 8.33 -6.53
N GLN A 114 -13.95 7.97 -7.73
CA GLN A 114 -15.00 8.73 -8.42
C GLN A 114 -16.35 8.66 -7.69
N SER A 115 -16.70 7.49 -7.14
CA SER A 115 -17.94 7.33 -6.38
C SER A 115 -17.94 8.14 -5.08
N GLU A 116 -16.80 8.25 -4.40
CA GLU A 116 -16.61 9.08 -3.20
C GLU A 116 -16.85 10.56 -3.54
N HIS A 117 -16.35 11.00 -4.70
CA HIS A 117 -16.49 12.36 -5.20
C HIS A 117 -17.95 12.73 -5.55
N GLU A 118 -18.76 11.76 -5.97
CA GLU A 118 -20.21 11.93 -6.18
C GLU A 118 -20.99 11.97 -4.85
N GLN A 119 -20.61 11.16 -3.87
CA GLN A 119 -21.25 11.14 -2.55
C GLN A 119 -20.96 12.41 -1.74
N SER A 120 -19.75 12.95 -1.84
CA SER A 120 -19.37 14.23 -1.23
C SER A 120 -20.21 15.41 -1.77
N ARG A 121 -20.53 15.42 -3.07
CA ARG A 121 -21.44 16.42 -3.67
C ARG A 121 -22.91 16.21 -3.26
N ALA A 122 -23.36 14.96 -3.15
CA ALA A 122 -24.73 14.62 -2.73
C ALA A 122 -25.01 14.98 -1.27
N GLY A 123 -23.99 14.96 -0.39
CA GLY A 123 -24.08 15.40 1.00
C GLY A 123 -24.33 16.92 1.16
N GLN A 124 -23.92 17.73 0.18
CA GLN A 124 -24.05 19.19 0.24
C GLN A 124 -25.35 19.72 -0.41
N THR A 125 -26.01 18.94 -1.26
CA THR A 125 -27.26 19.34 -1.95
C THR A 125 -28.55 18.95 -1.21
N ARG A 126 -28.49 18.67 0.11
CA ARG A 126 -29.71 18.36 0.90
C ARG A 126 -30.52 19.60 1.28
N GLY A 127 -30.02 20.81 1.00
CA GLY A 127 -30.69 22.08 1.33
C GLY A 127 -31.47 22.76 0.21
N SER A 128 -31.33 22.38 -1.07
CA SER A 128 -31.97 23.15 -2.14
C SER A 128 -32.13 22.37 -3.43
N ARG A 129 -33.39 22.12 -3.78
CA ARG A 129 -33.96 21.79 -5.09
C ARG A 129 -33.60 20.43 -5.70
N ARG A 130 -34.65 19.59 -5.79
CA ARG A 130 -34.81 18.47 -6.74
C ARG A 130 -34.31 18.86 -8.12
N LEU A 131 -33.17 18.31 -8.52
CA LEU A 131 -32.86 18.04 -9.93
C LEU A 131 -32.26 16.64 -10.02
N SER A 132 -32.77 15.90 -10.99
CA SER A 132 -32.58 14.48 -11.23
C SER A 132 -31.14 14.13 -11.61
N ALA A 133 -30.25 14.01 -10.63
CA ALA A 133 -29.00 13.27 -10.80
C ALA A 133 -29.29 11.80 -10.47
N VAL A 134 -29.51 11.01 -11.52
CA VAL A 134 -29.73 9.56 -11.42
C VAL A 134 -28.38 8.92 -11.13
N PRO A 135 -28.15 8.34 -9.93
CA PRO A 135 -26.83 7.82 -9.54
C PRO A 135 -26.37 6.73 -10.51
N VAL A 136 -25.07 6.64 -10.81
CA VAL A 136 -24.51 5.61 -11.71
C VAL A 136 -24.95 4.19 -11.29
N TRP A 137 -25.09 3.94 -9.99
CA TRP A 137 -25.64 2.72 -9.40
C TRP A 137 -27.00 2.33 -9.94
N SER A 138 -27.88 3.28 -10.21
CA SER A 138 -29.22 3.00 -10.75
C SER A 138 -29.16 2.55 -12.22
N ARG A 139 -28.17 3.00 -13.00
CA ARG A 139 -27.93 2.48 -14.37
C ARG A 139 -27.34 1.07 -14.32
N PHE A 140 -26.48 0.80 -13.33
CA PHE A 140 -25.92 -0.54 -13.09
C PHE A 140 -26.99 -1.53 -12.63
N GLN A 141 -27.90 -1.11 -11.74
CA GLN A 141 -29.01 -1.90 -11.23
C GLN A 141 -30.07 -2.14 -12.32
N ALA A 142 -30.31 -1.17 -13.21
CA ALA A 142 -31.17 -1.34 -14.38
C ALA A 142 -30.58 -2.33 -15.39
N ALA A 143 -29.26 -2.32 -15.59
CA ALA A 143 -28.57 -3.30 -16.43
C ALA A 143 -28.63 -4.71 -15.82
N TYR A 144 -28.40 -4.84 -14.51
CA TYR A 144 -28.45 -6.11 -13.78
C TYR A 144 -29.85 -6.73 -13.80
N ARG A 145 -30.91 -5.91 -13.69
CA ARG A 145 -32.31 -6.38 -13.74
C ARG A 145 -32.77 -6.79 -15.14
N LYS A 146 -32.01 -6.46 -16.19
CA LYS A 146 -32.31 -6.84 -17.59
C LYS A 146 -31.62 -8.15 -18.01
N MET A 147 -30.66 -8.63 -17.23
CA MET A 147 -29.95 -9.90 -17.44
C MET A 147 -30.55 -11.08 -16.66
N ARG A 148 -31.63 -10.86 -15.92
CA ARG A 148 -32.40 -11.89 -15.21
C ARG A 148 -33.79 -11.96 -15.80
#